data_AF-A0AAE9I0D9-F1
#
_entry.id   AF-A0AAE9I0D9-F1
#
_cell.length_a   1.000
_cell.length_b   1.000
_cell.length_c   1.000
_cell.angle_alpha   90.00
_cell.angle_beta   90.00
_cell.angle_gamma   90.00
#
_symmetry.space_group_name_H-M   'P 1'
#
loop_
_entity.id
_entity.type
_entity.pdbx_description
1 polymer ?
#
loop_
_entity_poly.entity_id
_entity_poly.type
_entity_poly.pdbx_seq_one_letter_code
_entity_poly.pdbx_strand_id
1 'polypeptide(L)'
;MLGIAGATLWIYCEFLGYRLSFRERVVTQPVKLYTLIEGMIHNPPSPVAGELKPGERCRYIQVGWEIMMLNYRVRCGDIEGWTDSPDAFEPNLRSGEWF
;
A
#
# COMPACT_ATOMS: atom_id res chain seq x y z
N MET A 1 26.95 -17.39 -7.22
CA MET A 1 26.89 -16.01 -6.71
C MET A 1 25.80 -15.14 -7.35
N LEU A 2 25.30 -15.45 -8.56
CA LEU A 2 24.17 -14.71 -9.18
C LEU A 2 22.81 -14.87 -8.48
N GLY A 3 22.54 -16.03 -7.86
CA GLY A 3 21.25 -16.28 -7.19
C GLY A 3 21.04 -15.48 -5.91
N ILE A 4 22.12 -15.19 -5.17
CA ILE A 4 22.03 -14.41 -3.92
C ILE A 4 21.78 -12.94 -4.26
N ALA A 5 22.50 -12.36 -5.22
CA ALA A 5 22.27 -10.98 -5.65
C ALA A 5 20.85 -10.77 -6.19
N GLY A 6 20.31 -11.73 -6.95
CA GLY A 6 18.92 -11.70 -7.41
C GLY A 6 17.91 -11.77 -6.27
N ALA A 7 18.12 -12.68 -5.29
CA ALA A 7 17.25 -12.79 -4.12
C ALA A 7 17.33 -11.55 -3.22
N THR A 8 18.53 -10.99 -3.01
CA THR A 8 18.72 -9.77 -2.21
C THR A 8 18.12 -8.56 -2.91
N LEU A 9 18.27 -8.42 -4.23
CA LEU A 9 17.63 -7.36 -5.00
C LEU A 9 16.11 -7.51 -5.01
N TRP A 10 15.59 -8.73 -5.13
CA TRP A 10 14.17 -9.02 -5.03
C TRP A 10 13.62 -8.64 -3.63
N ILE A 11 14.28 -9.08 -2.56
CA ILE A 11 13.94 -8.68 -1.17
C ILE A 11 14.05 -7.16 -1.01
N TYR A 12 15.06 -6.52 -1.58
CA TYR A 12 15.22 -5.06 -1.51
C TYR A 12 14.10 -4.32 -2.25
N CYS A 13 13.70 -4.78 -3.44
CA CYS A 13 12.54 -4.26 -4.15
C CYS A 13 11.21 -4.59 -3.45
N GLU A 14 11.15 -5.69 -2.69
CA GLU A 14 9.97 -6.06 -1.92
C GLU A 14 9.82 -5.21 -0.64
N PHE A 15 10.91 -4.91 0.06
CA PHE A 15 10.88 -4.29 1.39
C PHE A 15 11.34 -2.83 1.45
N LEU A 16 12.12 -2.37 0.46
CA LEU A 16 12.78 -1.05 0.47
C LEU A 16 12.50 -0.23 -0.80
N GLY A 17 11.72 -0.74 -1.75
CA GLY A 17 11.49 -0.09 -3.04
C GLY A 17 10.05 -0.21 -3.54
N TYR A 18 9.60 0.83 -4.23
CA TYR A 18 8.35 0.93 -4.97
C TYR A 18 7.90 -0.38 -5.63
N ARG A 19 6.72 -0.88 -5.24
CA ARG A 19 6.07 -2.00 -5.90
C ARG A 19 4.95 -1.48 -6.80
N LEU A 20 5.28 -1.22 -8.06
CA LEU A 20 4.30 -0.80 -9.05
C LEU A 20 3.38 -2.00 -9.36
N SER A 21 2.17 -2.04 -8.78
CA SER A 21 1.13 -2.96 -9.25
C SER A 21 0.31 -2.27 -10.33
N PHE A 22 0.27 -2.89 -11.50
CA PHE A 22 -0.56 -2.48 -12.62
C PHE A 22 -1.99 -3.02 -12.51
N ARG A 23 -2.26 -3.90 -11.53
CA ARG A 23 -3.60 -4.46 -11.32
C ARG A 23 -4.44 -3.47 -10.54
N GLU A 24 -5.62 -3.21 -11.08
CA GLU A 24 -6.62 -2.39 -10.41
C GLU A 24 -7.18 -3.14 -9.19
N ARG A 25 -7.37 -2.41 -8.10
CA ARG A 25 -7.98 -2.87 -6.86
C ARG A 25 -9.28 -2.11 -6.65
N VAL A 26 -10.31 -2.79 -6.15
CA VAL A 26 -11.62 -2.19 -5.87
C VAL A 26 -11.80 -2.12 -4.36
N VAL A 27 -12.14 -0.95 -3.85
CA VAL A 27 -12.42 -0.75 -2.42
C VAL A 27 -13.69 -1.52 -2.06
N THR A 28 -13.63 -2.37 -1.03
CA THR A 28 -14.77 -3.18 -0.55
C THR A 28 -15.44 -2.57 0.68
N GLN A 29 -14.70 -1.77 1.47
CA GLN A 29 -15.17 -1.08 2.66
C GLN A 29 -14.55 0.32 2.77
N PRO A 30 -15.21 1.29 3.46
CA PRO A 30 -14.66 2.63 3.63
C PRO A 30 -13.28 2.60 4.30
N VAL A 31 -12.32 3.35 3.76
CA VAL A 31 -10.96 3.41 4.29
C VAL A 31 -10.40 4.82 4.20
N LYS A 32 -9.69 5.27 5.23
CA LYS A 32 -8.99 6.56 5.22
C LYS A 32 -7.59 6.36 4.68
N LEU A 33 -7.18 7.25 3.79
CA LEU A 33 -5.81 7.34 3.31
C LEU A 33 -5.09 8.46 4.05
N TYR A 34 -3.90 8.17 4.55
CA TYR A 34 -3.08 9.12 5.30
C TYR A 34 -1.94 9.65 4.44
N THR A 35 -1.56 10.90 4.67
CA THR A 35 -0.45 11.53 3.94
C THR A 35 0.90 10.90 4.26
N LEU A 36 1.07 10.43 5.51
CA LEU A 36 2.30 9.82 6.02
C LEU A 36 2.10 8.32 6.27
N ILE A 37 3.17 7.55 6.09
CA ILE A 37 3.17 6.09 6.26
C ILE A 37 2.78 5.66 7.68
N GLU A 38 3.17 6.42 8.70
CA GLU A 38 2.83 6.18 10.11
C GLU A 38 1.52 6.85 10.54
N GLY A 39 0.77 7.40 9.58
CA GLY A 39 -0.32 8.32 9.88
C GLY A 39 -1.45 7.74 10.72
N MET A 40 -1.57 6.42 10.73
CA MET A 40 -2.58 5.65 11.47
C MET A 40 -2.17 5.36 12.92
N ILE A 41 -0.89 5.48 13.23
CA ILE A 41 -0.29 4.99 14.49
C ILE A 41 0.03 6.16 15.44
N HIS A 42 0.25 7.35 14.89
CA HIS A 42 0.53 8.56 15.68
C HIS A 42 -0.70 9.07 16.45
N ASN A 43 -0.45 9.71 17.60
CA ASN A 43 -1.45 10.47 18.35
C ASN A 43 -0.97 11.92 18.55
N PRO A 44 -1.57 12.92 17.87
CA PRO A 44 -2.72 12.79 16.97
C PRO A 44 -2.36 12.08 15.65
N PRO A 45 -3.33 11.45 14.98
CA PRO A 45 -3.12 10.83 13.68
C PRO A 45 -2.66 11.87 12.65
N SER A 46 -1.90 11.43 11.66
CA SER A 46 -1.42 12.32 10.61
C SER A 46 -2.56 12.81 9.72
N PRO A 47 -2.35 13.89 8.94
CA PRO A 47 -3.37 14.40 8.03
C PRO A 47 -3.89 13.34 7.08
N VAL A 48 -5.21 13.27 6.94
CA VAL A 48 -5.93 12.41 6.01
C VAL A 48 -5.84 13.02 4.62
N ALA A 49 -5.30 12.26 3.66
CA ALA A 49 -5.24 12.62 2.25
C ALA A 49 -6.62 12.52 1.58
N GLY A 50 -7.45 11.58 2.04
CA GLY A 50 -8.83 11.42 1.60
C GLY A 50 -9.50 10.20 2.23
N GLU A 51 -10.81 10.10 2.06
CA GLU A 51 -11.59 8.93 2.47
C GLU A 51 -12.13 8.23 1.22
N LEU A 52 -11.87 6.93 1.12
CA LEU A 52 -12.34 6.11 0.01
C LEU A 52 -13.68 5.47 0.31
N LYS A 53 -14.48 5.26 -0.73
CA LYS A 53 -15.79 4.61 -0.67
C LYS A 53 -15.77 3.24 -1.35
N PRO A 54 -16.63 2.30 -0.92
CA PRO A 54 -16.81 1.04 -1.63
C PRO A 54 -17.10 1.24 -3.11
N GLY A 55 -16.44 0.46 -3.96
CA GLY A 55 -16.51 0.54 -5.42
C GLY A 55 -15.48 1.45 -6.07
N GLU A 56 -14.73 2.26 -5.31
CA GLU A 56 -13.66 3.07 -5.87
C GLU A 56 -12.51 2.20 -6.39
N ARG A 57 -11.99 2.60 -7.55
CA ARG A 57 -10.93 1.90 -8.26
C ARG A 57 -9.59 2.54 -7.93
N CYS A 58 -8.66 1.70 -7.51
CA CYS A 58 -7.36 2.11 -6.98
C CYS A 58 -6.24 1.36 -7.67
N ARG A 59 -5.08 1.99 -7.74
CA ARG A 59 -3.81 1.36 -8.12
C ARG A 59 -2.91 1.30 -6.90
N TYR A 60 -2.28 0.16 -6.71
CA TYR A 60 -1.31 -0.02 -5.65
C TYR A 60 0.08 0.44 -6.12
N ILE A 61 0.73 1.27 -5.30
CA ILE A 61 1.96 1.97 -5.66
C ILE A 61 3.17 1.41 -4.91
N GLN A 62 3.01 1.14 -3.61
CA GLN A 62 4.15 0.87 -2.74
C GLN A 62 3.74 0.15 -1.46
N VAL A 63 4.57 -0.79 -1.01
CA VAL A 63 4.59 -1.27 0.38
C VAL A 63 5.71 -0.52 1.08
N GLY A 64 5.41 -0.01 2.26
CA GLY A 64 6.39 0.52 3.17
C GLY A 64 6.35 -0.25 4.47
N TRP A 65 7.50 -0.37 5.11
CA TRP A 65 7.66 -1.00 6.42
C TRP A 65 8.13 0.06 7.40
N GLU A 66 7.30 0.37 8.39
CA GLU A 66 7.64 1.33 9.44
C GLU A 66 7.05 0.83 10.75
N ILE A 67 7.78 0.97 11.86
CA ILE A 67 7.36 0.50 13.20
C ILE A 67 6.82 -0.95 13.19
N MET A 68 7.53 -1.87 12.52
CA MET A 68 7.15 -3.29 12.43
C MET A 68 5.78 -3.58 11.76
N MET A 69 5.20 -2.61 11.04
CA MET A 69 3.93 -2.76 10.34
C MET A 69 4.08 -2.54 8.83
N LEU A 70 3.35 -3.34 8.06
CA LEU A 70 3.23 -3.19 6.60
C LEU A 70 2.15 -2.17 6.28
N ASN A 71 2.54 -1.09 5.61
CA ASN A 71 1.64 -0.04 5.12
C ASN A 71 1.66 -0.02 3.60
N TYR A 72 0.53 0.32 3.01
CA TYR A 72 0.30 0.26 1.56
C TYR A 72 -0.06 1.65 1.05
N ARG A 73 0.70 2.14 0.06
CA ARG A 73 0.39 3.36 -0.66
C ARG A 73 -0.45 3.03 -1.87
N VAL A 74 -1.61 3.68 -1.97
CA VAL A 74 -2.55 3.52 -3.10
C VAL A 74 -2.90 4.87 -3.70
N ARG A 75 -3.31 4.86 -4.98
CA ARG A 75 -3.89 6.00 -5.67
C ARG A 75 -5.24 5.62 -6.28
N CYS A 76 -6.28 6.38 -5.95
CA CYS A 76 -7.66 6.17 -6.38
C CYS A 76 -8.17 7.49 -6.97
N GLY A 77 -8.25 7.58 -8.30
CA GLY A 77 -8.45 8.88 -8.96
C GLY A 77 -7.36 9.87 -8.59
N ASP A 78 -7.76 11.02 -8.02
CA ASP A 78 -6.87 12.10 -7.58
C ASP A 78 -6.37 11.94 -6.14
N ILE A 79 -6.90 10.96 -5.39
CA ILE A 79 -6.51 10.73 -3.99
C ILE A 79 -5.35 9.75 -3.95
N GLU A 80 -4.28 10.11 -3.25
CA GLU A 80 -3.13 9.24 -3.00
C GLU A 80 -2.72 9.29 -1.53
N GLY A 81 -2.47 8.13 -0.94
CA GLY A 81 -2.02 8.05 0.45
C GLY A 81 -1.80 6.62 0.94
N TRP A 82 -1.51 6.52 2.23
CA TRP A 82 -1.13 5.31 2.94
C TRP A 82 -2.30 4.71 3.72
N THR A 83 -2.35 3.39 3.79
CA THR A 83 -3.31 2.63 4.59
C THR A 83 -2.66 1.36 5.15
N ASP A 84 -3.11 0.93 6.32
CA ASP A 84 -2.73 -0.31 7.01
C ASP A 84 -3.80 -1.40 6.86
N SER A 85 -4.84 -1.15 6.06
CA SER A 85 -6.04 -1.98 5.90
C SER A 85 -6.06 -2.68 4.53
N PRO A 86 -5.16 -3.65 4.26
CA PRO A 86 -5.02 -4.29 2.96
C PRO A 86 -6.24 -5.14 2.54
N ASP A 87 -7.06 -5.54 3.51
CA ASP A 87 -8.31 -6.28 3.37
C ASP A 87 -9.49 -5.42 2.93
N ALA A 88 -9.35 -4.09 2.93
CA ALA A 88 -10.36 -3.18 2.39
C ALA A 88 -10.41 -3.11 0.85
N PHE A 89 -9.63 -3.97 0.16
CA PHE A 89 -9.46 -3.94 -1.29
C PHE A 89 -9.58 -5.34 -1.87
N GLU A 90 -10.16 -5.43 -3.07
CA GLU A 90 -10.23 -6.66 -3.86
C GLU A 90 -9.55 -6.45 -5.23
N PRO A 91 -8.56 -7.27 -5.61
CA PRO A 91 -7.94 -8.29 -4.76
C PRO A 91 -7.09 -7.66 -3.64
N ASN A 92 -6.95 -8.40 -2.53
CA ASN A 92 -6.30 -7.92 -1.31
C ASN A 92 -4.93 -7.28 -1.57
N LEU A 93 -4.59 -6.17 -0.90
CA LEU A 93 -3.29 -5.50 -1.11
C LEU A 93 -2.10 -6.34 -0.63
N ARG A 94 -2.31 -7.31 0.26
CA ARG A 94 -1.30 -8.29 0.67
C ARG A 94 -1.22 -9.47 -0.30
N SER A 95 -2.20 -9.68 -1.18
CA SER A 95 -2.18 -10.83 -2.08
C SER A 95 -0.95 -10.76 -2.96
N GLY A 96 -0.17 -11.86 -2.95
CA GLY A 96 1.05 -12.08 -3.72
C GLY A 96 0.86 -12.08 -5.24
N GLU A 97 -0.30 -11.65 -5.73
CA GLU A 97 -0.62 -11.45 -7.14
C GLU A 97 0.04 -10.16 -7.63
N TRP A 98 1.34 -10.12 -7.43
CA TRP A 98 2.28 -9.26 -8.10
C TRP A 98 2.65 -10.05 -9.37
N PHE A 99 2.68 -9.38 -10.52
CA PHE A 99 2.86 -9.96 -11.88
C PHE A 99 1.56 -10.47 -12.52
#